data_AF-A0AAD9P752-F1
#
_entry.id   AF-A0AAD9P752-F1
#
_cell.length_a   1.000
_cell.length_b   1.000
_cell.length_c   1.000
_cell.angle_alpha   90.00
_cell.angle_beta   90.00
_cell.angle_gamma   90.00
#
_symmetry.space_group_name_H-M   'P 1'
#
loop_
_entity.id
_entity.type
_entity.pdbx_description
1 polymer ?
#
loop_
_entity_poly.entity_id
_entity_poly.type
_entity_poly.pdbx_seq_one_letter_code
_entity_poly.pdbx_strand_id
1 'polypeptide(L)'
;MMENDTPIYVNNTQIENVESYTYLGQRYSTRDKNQDKKIQRRLTAGWTTIAKHRDIFKGNIGTCLKRQVYNSCVLSLMTYGVETQTLTFQTKNKLAAAQKNIIWVRKRHVKDVTE
;
A
#
# COMPACT_ATOMS: atom_id res chain seq x y z
N MET A 1 13.29 -16.37 26.87
CA MET A 1 14.44 -15.45 26.79
C MET A 1 13.94 -14.09 27.21
N MET A 2 14.47 -13.55 28.31
CA MET A 2 14.07 -12.25 28.86
C MET A 2 14.46 -11.15 27.87
N GLU A 3 13.49 -10.34 27.48
CA GLU A 3 13.68 -9.17 26.62
C GLU A 3 14.47 -8.13 27.43
N ASN A 4 15.56 -7.59 26.86
CA ASN A 4 16.41 -6.63 27.57
C ASN A 4 15.62 -5.33 27.78
N ASP A 5 15.12 -5.13 28.99
CA ASP A 5 14.25 -4.01 29.36
C ASP A 5 15.08 -2.76 29.71
N THR A 6 15.98 -2.38 28.80
CA THR A 6 16.79 -1.17 28.96
C THR A 6 15.91 0.06 28.74
N PRO A 7 15.75 0.95 29.73
CA PRO A 7 14.89 2.12 29.60
C PRO A 7 15.44 3.07 28.54
N ILE A 8 14.58 3.45 27.59
CA ILE A 8 14.91 4.37 26.50
C ILE A 8 14.44 5.77 26.90
N TYR A 9 15.32 6.76 26.77
CA TYR A 9 15.03 8.16 27.06
C TYR A 9 15.10 9.01 25.79
N VAL A 10 14.09 9.85 25.58
CA VAL A 10 14.09 10.89 24.54
C VAL A 10 13.82 12.22 25.22
N ASN A 11 14.72 13.20 25.05
CA ASN A 11 14.64 14.52 25.70
C ASN A 11 14.38 14.43 27.21
N ASN A 12 15.16 13.60 27.92
CA ASN A 12 15.03 13.34 29.36
C ASN A 12 13.68 12.74 29.81
N THR A 13 12.83 12.33 28.87
CA THR A 13 11.56 11.65 29.15
C THR A 13 11.72 10.16 28.85
N GLN A 14 11.39 9.31 29.83
CA GLN A 14 11.39 7.86 29.65
C GLN A 14 10.21 7.47 28.74
N ILE A 15 10.50 6.71 27.68
CA ILE A 15 9.45 6.20 26.78
C ILE A 15 8.88 4.90 27.34
N GLU A 16 7.55 4.79 27.31
CA GLU A 16 6.84 3.57 27.69
C GLU A 16 7.12 2.43 26.69
N ASN A 17 7.49 1.26 27.21
CA ASN A 17 7.63 0.05 26.40
C ASN A 17 6.26 -0.63 26.26
N VAL A 18 5.61 -0.45 25.10
CA VAL A 18 4.31 -1.04 24.79
C VAL A 18 4.44 -2.19 23.78
N GLU A 19 3.84 -3.35 24.10
CA GLU A 19 3.81 -4.52 23.20
C GLU A 19 3.09 -4.23 21.87
N SER A 20 2.16 -3.27 21.89
CA SER A 20 1.44 -2.83 20.69
C SER A 20 1.04 -1.36 20.75
N TYR A 21 1.19 -0.67 19.63
CA TYR A 21 0.85 0.74 19.47
C TYR A 21 0.06 0.95 18.18
N THR A 22 -0.95 1.83 18.20
CA THR A 22 -1.70 2.19 16.99
C THR A 22 -1.24 3.56 16.50
N TYR A 23 -0.59 3.58 15.34
CA TYR A 23 -0.14 4.80 14.68
C TYR A 23 -0.91 4.99 13.38
N LEU A 24 -1.56 6.15 13.21
CA LEU A 24 -2.33 6.50 12.00
C LEU A 24 -3.32 5.39 11.57
N GLY A 25 -4.03 4.80 12.54
CA GLY A 25 -4.99 3.72 12.32
C GLY A 25 -4.37 2.35 12.00
N GLN A 26 -3.04 2.22 12.13
CA GLN A 26 -2.31 0.97 11.91
C GLN A 26 -1.74 0.45 13.23
N ARG A 27 -2.05 -0.80 13.56
CA ARG A 27 -1.50 -1.49 14.74
C ARG A 27 -0.09 -2.01 14.42
N TYR A 28 0.87 -1.59 15.22
CA TYR A 28 2.23 -2.10 15.28
C TYR A 28 2.32 -2.94 16.55
N SER A 29 2.92 -4.12 16.45
CA SER A 29 3.22 -4.93 17.61
C SER A 29 4.64 -5.42 17.50
N THR A 30 5.34 -5.41 18.62
CA THR A 30 6.74 -5.87 18.73
C THR A 30 6.84 -7.37 18.42
N ARG A 31 5.79 -8.13 18.77
CA ARG A 31 5.68 -9.57 18.52
C ARG A 31 5.20 -9.91 17.11
N ASP A 32 4.28 -9.10 16.59
CA ASP A 32 3.58 -9.40 15.34
C ASP A 32 4.28 -8.73 14.14
N LYS A 33 5.27 -9.42 13.57
CA LYS A 33 6.03 -8.99 12.38
C LYS A 33 5.25 -9.19 11.07
N ASN A 34 3.92 -9.34 11.12
CA ASN A 34 3.10 -9.66 9.95
C ASN A 34 2.88 -8.46 9.03
N GLN A 35 3.99 -7.94 8.47
CA GLN A 35 3.99 -6.88 7.47
C GLN A 35 3.22 -7.33 6.22
N ASP A 36 3.31 -8.61 5.87
CA ASP A 36 2.64 -9.17 4.69
C ASP A 36 1.11 -8.95 4.69
N LYS A 37 0.42 -9.16 5.83
CA LYS A 37 -1.02 -8.83 5.95
C LYS A 37 -1.29 -7.35 5.69
N LYS A 38 -0.39 -6.46 6.12
CA LYS A 38 -0.54 -5.01 5.93
C LYS A 38 -0.38 -4.62 4.47
N ILE A 39 0.61 -5.20 3.76
CA ILE A 39 0.77 -5.01 2.33
C ILE A 39 -0.42 -5.58 1.55
N GLN A 40 -0.90 -6.77 1.90
CA GLN A 40 -2.07 -7.36 1.25
C GLN A 40 -3.31 -6.46 1.41
N ARG A 41 -3.59 -5.96 2.61
CA ARG A 41 -4.72 -5.04 2.84
C ARG A 41 -4.66 -3.79 1.94
N ARG A 42 -3.46 -3.26 1.68
CA ARG A 42 -3.29 -2.10 0.79
C ARG A 42 -3.41 -2.45 -0.68
N LEU A 43 -2.88 -3.60 -1.10
CA LEU A 43 -3.12 -4.11 -2.44
C LEU A 43 -4.63 -4.26 -2.69
N THR A 44 -5.34 -4.87 -1.75
CA THR A 44 -6.81 -4.98 -1.80
C THR A 44 -7.46 -3.59 -1.88
N ALA A 45 -7.06 -2.64 -1.04
CA ALA A 45 -7.60 -1.28 -1.09
C ALA A 45 -7.35 -0.56 -2.43
N GLY A 46 -6.18 -0.75 -3.03
CA GLY A 46 -5.85 -0.26 -4.37
C GLY A 46 -6.78 -0.86 -5.43
N TRP A 47 -6.97 -2.19 -5.42
CA TRP A 47 -7.91 -2.88 -6.30
C TRP A 47 -9.37 -2.43 -6.09
N THR A 48 -9.80 -2.27 -4.84
CA THR A 48 -11.13 -1.76 -4.51
C THR A 48 -11.33 -0.33 -5.02
N THR A 49 -10.29 0.52 -4.97
CA THR A 49 -10.36 1.89 -5.50
C THR A 49 -10.52 1.91 -7.02
N ILE A 50 -9.82 1.01 -7.73
CA ILE A 50 -10.03 0.83 -9.17
C ILE A 50 -11.47 0.36 -9.45
N ALA A 51 -11.98 -0.60 -8.67
CA ALA A 51 -13.34 -1.09 -8.80
C ALA A 51 -14.39 0.00 -8.52
N LYS A 52 -14.15 0.85 -7.51
CA LYS A 52 -15.00 2.02 -7.21
C LYS A 52 -15.03 3.03 -8.34
N HIS A 53 -13.89 3.26 -9.00
CA HIS A 53 -13.76 4.16 -10.14
C HIS A 53 -13.84 3.42 -11.49
N ARG A 54 -14.62 2.32 -11.55
CA ARG A 54 -14.77 1.51 -12.77
C ARG A 54 -15.19 2.37 -13.97
N ASP A 55 -16.03 3.37 -13.76
CA ASP A 55 -16.55 4.21 -14.85
C ASP A 55 -15.43 5.05 -15.49
N ILE A 56 -14.43 5.45 -14.70
CA ILE A 56 -13.24 6.16 -15.20
C ILE A 56 -12.31 5.20 -15.94
N PHE A 57 -12.06 4.02 -15.35
CA PHE A 57 -11.07 3.08 -15.90
C PHE A 57 -11.60 2.29 -17.11
N LYS A 58 -12.90 1.94 -17.13
CA LYS A 58 -13.60 1.27 -18.23
C LYS A 58 -14.29 2.22 -19.20
N GLY A 59 -14.55 3.47 -18.81
CA GLY A 59 -15.16 4.45 -19.70
C GLY A 59 -14.24 4.87 -20.84
N ASN A 60 -14.82 5.49 -21.87
CA ASN A 60 -14.09 6.07 -23.00
C ASN A 60 -13.45 7.41 -22.62
N ILE A 61 -12.49 7.38 -21.70
CA ILE A 61 -11.75 8.53 -21.20
C ILE A 61 -10.32 8.50 -21.74
N GLY A 62 -9.78 9.67 -22.07
CA GLY A 62 -8.39 9.83 -22.50
C GLY A 62 -7.40 9.16 -21.54
N THR A 63 -6.46 8.42 -22.12
CA THR A 63 -5.41 7.66 -21.44
C THR A 63 -4.54 8.53 -20.50
N CYS A 64 -4.48 9.84 -20.74
CA CYS A 64 -3.82 10.81 -19.85
C CYS A 64 -4.59 10.99 -18.53
N LEU A 65 -5.90 11.24 -18.57
CA LEU A 65 -6.72 11.41 -17.37
C LEU A 65 -6.78 10.13 -16.53
N LYS A 66 -6.93 8.96 -17.17
CA LYS A 66 -6.86 7.67 -16.45
C LYS A 66 -5.53 7.50 -15.71
N ARG A 67 -4.41 8.01 -16.26
CA ARG A 67 -3.10 8.00 -15.61
C ARG A 67 -3.07 8.91 -14.40
N GLN A 68 -3.63 10.10 -14.50
CA GLN A 68 -3.65 11.07 -13.41
C GLN A 68 -4.46 10.54 -12.21
N VAL A 69 -5.64 9.96 -12.46
CA VAL A 69 -6.46 9.32 -11.41
C VAL A 69 -5.73 8.12 -10.79
N TYR A 70 -5.08 7.29 -11.61
CA TYR A 70 -4.27 6.18 -11.10
C TYR A 70 -3.13 6.66 -10.20
N ASN A 71 -2.33 7.62 -10.64
CA ASN A 71 -1.17 8.11 -9.90
C ASN A 71 -1.57 8.83 -8.60
N SER A 72 -2.64 9.62 -8.63
CA SER A 72 -3.09 10.39 -7.46
C SER A 72 -3.80 9.54 -6.42
N CYS A 73 -4.70 8.64 -6.83
CA CYS A 73 -5.55 7.89 -5.89
C CYS A 73 -5.05 6.46 -5.65
N VAL A 74 -4.84 5.69 -6.72
CA VAL A 74 -4.58 4.24 -6.60
C VAL A 74 -3.13 3.99 -6.16
N LEU A 75 -2.18 4.66 -6.81
CA LEU A 75 -0.77 4.52 -6.51
C LEU A 75 -0.46 5.01 -5.09
N SER A 76 -0.93 6.20 -4.73
CA SER A 76 -0.80 6.76 -3.39
C SER A 76 -1.30 5.81 -2.30
N LEU A 77 -2.46 5.16 -2.50
CA LEU A 77 -2.98 4.19 -1.53
C LEU A 77 -2.09 2.95 -1.38
N MET A 78 -1.49 2.50 -2.49
CA MET A 78 -0.61 1.33 -2.49
C MET A 78 0.77 1.64 -1.91
N THR A 79 1.31 2.84 -2.12
CA THR A 79 2.71 3.17 -1.78
C THR A 79 2.87 3.96 -0.47
N TYR A 80 1.96 4.87 -0.14
CA TYR A 80 2.14 5.80 0.99
C TYR A 80 2.41 5.06 2.31
N GLY A 81 1.66 4.01 2.59
CA GLY A 81 1.85 3.27 3.83
C GLY A 81 3.01 2.27 3.83
N VAL A 82 3.61 2.01 2.66
CA VAL A 82 4.77 1.13 2.51
C VAL A 82 6.05 1.79 3.02
N GLU A 83 6.11 3.13 3.01
CA GLU A 83 7.24 3.91 3.56
C GLU A 83 7.46 3.65 5.06
N THR A 84 6.36 3.38 5.79
CA THR A 84 6.38 3.12 7.24
C THR A 84 6.59 1.65 7.60
N GLN A 85 6.87 0.78 6.62
CA GLN A 85 6.97 -0.67 6.82
C GLN A 85 8.29 -1.25 6.33
N THR A 86 8.73 -2.32 6.98
CA THR A 86 9.89 -3.07 6.54
C THR A 86 9.58 -3.77 5.22
N LEU A 87 10.09 -3.21 4.12
CA LEU A 87 9.98 -3.78 2.79
C LEU A 87 10.92 -4.98 2.63
N THR A 88 10.36 -6.17 2.49
CA THR A 88 11.14 -7.34 2.04
C THR A 88 11.23 -7.37 0.51
N PHE A 89 12.22 -8.09 -0.03
CA PHE A 89 12.35 -8.28 -1.48
C PHE A 89 11.09 -8.92 -2.10
N GLN A 90 10.50 -9.90 -1.41
CA GLN A 90 9.27 -10.57 -1.85
C GLN A 90 8.10 -9.59 -1.91
N THR A 91 7.96 -8.75 -0.88
CA THR A 91 6.93 -7.71 -0.82
C THR A 91 7.07 -6.69 -1.96
N LYS A 92 8.30 -6.25 -2.23
CA LYS A 92 8.59 -5.33 -3.35
C LYS A 92 8.19 -5.93 -4.69
N ASN A 93 8.49 -7.21 -4.91
CA ASN A 93 8.11 -7.91 -6.14
C ASN A 93 6.58 -8.06 -6.28
N LYS A 94 5.87 -8.36 -5.18
CA LYS A 94 4.39 -8.42 -5.16
C LYS A 94 3.77 -7.07 -5.54
N LEU A 95 4.28 -5.97 -4.99
CA LEU A 95 3.84 -4.61 -5.31
C LEU A 95 4.11 -4.25 -6.79
N ALA A 96 5.31 -4.55 -7.29
CA ALA A 96 5.66 -4.31 -8.69
C ALA A 96 4.79 -5.13 -9.66
N ALA A 97 4.49 -6.39 -9.33
CA ALA A 97 3.61 -7.25 -10.11
C ALA A 97 2.17 -6.68 -10.13
N ALA A 98 1.65 -6.23 -8.99
CA ALA A 98 0.33 -5.62 -8.90
C ALA A 98 0.23 -4.34 -9.76
N GLN A 99 1.22 -3.45 -9.65
CA GLN A 99 1.30 -2.23 -10.47
C GLN A 99 1.32 -2.56 -11.97
N LYS A 100 2.14 -3.54 -12.39
CA LYS A 100 2.21 -3.99 -13.79
C LYS A 100 0.88 -4.57 -14.27
N ASN A 101 0.19 -5.36 -13.45
CA ASN A 101 -1.11 -5.93 -13.80
C ASN A 101 -2.17 -4.84 -14.01
N ILE A 102 -2.19 -3.81 -13.15
CA ILE A 102 -3.12 -2.67 -13.31
C ILE A 102 -2.83 -1.90 -14.60
N ILE A 103 -1.55 -1.66 -14.92
CA ILE A 103 -1.13 -1.03 -16.18
C ILE A 103 -1.53 -1.89 -17.39
N TRP A 104 -1.47 -3.22 -17.28
CA TRP A 104 -1.87 -4.14 -18.34
C TRP A 104 -3.39 -4.15 -18.59
N VAL A 105 -4.22 -4.11 -17.53
CA VAL A 105 -5.67 -3.96 -17.64
C VAL A 105 -6.04 -2.70 -18.43
N ARG A 106 -5.27 -1.62 -18.26
CA ARG A 106 -5.40 -0.39 -19.05
C ARG A 106 -5.07 -0.56 -20.54
N LYS A 107 -4.06 -1.38 -20.90
CA LYS A 107 -3.64 -1.54 -22.30
C LYS A 107 -4.63 -2.35 -23.15
N ARG A 108 -5.34 -3.33 -22.56
CA ARG A 108 -6.36 -4.10 -23.29
C ARG A 108 -7.50 -3.22 -23.79
N HIS A 109 -8.03 -2.39 -22.92
CA HIS A 109 -9.19 -1.56 -23.24
C HIS A 109 -8.93 -0.49 -24.31
N VAL A 110 -7.67 -0.09 -24.52
CA VAL A 110 -7.30 0.84 -25.61
C VAL A 110 -7.31 0.14 -26.96
N LYS A 111 -6.99 -1.17 -27.03
CA LYS A 111 -7.04 -1.94 -28.28
C LYS A 111 -8.48 -2.21 -28.72
N ASP A 112 -9.34 -2.58 -27.77
CA ASP A 112 -10.75 -2.93 -28.03
C ASP A 112 -11.63 -1.74 -28.49
N VAL A 113 -11.13 -0.50 -28.41
CA VAL A 113 -11.83 0.72 -28.84
C VAL A 113 -11.34 1.20 -30.21
N THR A 114 -10.27 0.60 -30.74
CA THR A 114 -9.64 0.98 -32.01
C THR A 114 -9.83 -0.05 -33.13
N GLU A 115 -10.63 -1.10 -32.90
CA GLU A 115 -11.09 -2.06 -33.92
C GLU A 115 -12.56 -1.85 -34.24
#